data_AF-A0A838CPF2-F1
#
_entry.id   AF-A0A838CPF2-F1
#
_cell.length_a   1.000
_cell.length_b   1.000
_cell.length_c   1.000
_cell.angle_alpha   90.00
_cell.angle_beta   90.00
_cell.angle_gamma   90.00
#
_symmetry.space_group_name_H-M   'P 1'
#
loop_
_entity.id
_entity.type
_entity.pdbx_description
1 polymer ?
#
loop_
_entity_poly.entity_id
_entity_poly.type
_entity_poly.pdbx_seq_one_letter_code
_entity_poly.pdbx_strand_id
1 'polypeptide(L)'
;MRSEYRYVLLFVIFSFLNGIGVWSIELIIGSQITTSEYIGGDSIGYLLFVMTVVVGSFVLLITILLHKFLNNIAIKLIVFGCLGYGLGNLYAAFHFGDFLQTYKLNETVPIMIYVMVSLLYAVADVILEKKLK
;
A
#
# COMPACT_ATOMS: atom_id res chain seq x y z
N MET A 1 -10.23 -25.13 6.37
CA MET A 1 -9.77 -24.31 7.50
C MET A 1 -8.44 -23.58 7.25
N ARG A 2 -7.28 -24.20 6.93
CA ARG A 2 -5.99 -23.45 6.79
C ARG A 2 -5.95 -22.33 5.73
N SER A 3 -6.69 -22.46 4.63
CA SER A 3 -6.71 -21.50 3.52
C SER A 3 -7.35 -20.15 3.88
N GLU A 4 -8.46 -20.16 4.63
CA GLU A 4 -9.20 -18.95 5.00
C GLU A 4 -8.40 -18.08 5.97
N TYR A 5 -7.75 -18.70 6.96
CA TYR A 5 -6.86 -18.01 7.90
C TYR A 5 -5.69 -17.31 7.19
N ARG A 6 -5.20 -17.85 6.07
CA ARG A 6 -4.14 -17.21 5.28
C ARG A 6 -4.59 -15.85 4.76
N TYR A 7 -5.77 -15.75 4.18
CA TYR A 7 -6.25 -14.49 3.59
C TYR A 7 -6.56 -13.45 4.67
N VAL A 8 -7.09 -13.87 5.82
CA VAL A 8 -7.27 -12.97 6.97
C VAL A 8 -5.93 -12.44 7.46
N LEU A 9 -4.91 -13.29 7.61
CA LEU A 9 -3.57 -12.87 8.00
C LEU A 9 -2.95 -11.92 6.97
N LEU A 10 -3.14 -12.19 5.67
CA LEU A 10 -2.66 -11.31 4.62
C LEU A 10 -3.34 -9.94 4.65
N PHE A 11 -4.64 -9.89 4.91
CA PHE A 11 -5.34 -8.62 5.09
C PHE A 11 -4.79 -7.82 6.28
N VAL A 12 -4.54 -8.49 7.41
CA VAL A 12 -3.94 -7.85 8.59
C VAL A 12 -2.53 -7.34 8.28
N ILE A 13 -1.71 -8.14 7.60
CA ILE A 13 -0.36 -7.74 7.16
C ILE A 13 -0.42 -6.54 6.22
N PHE A 14 -1.32 -6.58 5.23
CA PHE A 14 -1.52 -5.46 4.32
C PHE A 14 -1.94 -4.20 5.07
N SER A 15 -2.91 -4.31 5.98
CA SER A 15 -3.40 -3.18 6.79
C SER A 15 -2.26 -2.52 7.58
N PHE A 16 -1.43 -3.35 8.21
CA PHE A 16 -0.27 -2.89 8.97
C PHE A 16 0.79 -2.23 8.07
N LEU A 17 1.17 -2.87 6.97
CA LEU A 17 2.16 -2.33 6.02
C LEU A 17 1.66 -1.04 5.37
N ASN A 18 0.39 -0.97 4.98
CA ASN A 18 -0.24 0.23 4.43
C ASN A 18 -0.24 1.36 5.47
N GLY A 19 -0.54 1.05 6.73
CA GLY A 19 -0.45 2.01 7.84
C GLY A 19 0.95 2.62 7.98
N ILE A 20 1.98 1.77 8.00
CA ILE A 20 3.38 2.23 8.02
C ILE A 20 3.72 3.06 6.79
N GLY A 21 3.28 2.62 5.60
CA GLY A 21 3.55 3.30 4.34
C GLY A 21 2.99 4.72 4.31
N VAL A 22 1.69 4.86 4.59
CA VAL A 22 1.01 6.16 4.67
C VAL A 22 1.67 7.06 5.71
N TRP A 23 1.93 6.53 6.92
CA TRP A 23 2.56 7.31 7.97
C TRP A 23 3.98 7.76 7.60
N SER A 24 4.76 6.91 6.93
CA SER A 24 6.11 7.25 6.46
C SER A 24 6.07 8.34 5.40
N ILE A 25 5.12 8.27 4.47
CA ILE A 25 4.92 9.30 3.45
C ILE A 25 4.58 10.63 4.10
N GLU A 26 3.67 10.62 5.07
CA GLU A 26 3.29 11.81 5.82
C GLU A 26 4.49 12.45 6.55
N LEU A 27 5.29 11.64 7.23
CA LEU A 27 6.47 12.14 7.94
C LEU A 27 7.51 12.73 6.98
N ILE A 28 7.69 12.14 5.79
CA ILE A 28 8.73 12.57 4.85
C ILE A 28 8.28 13.77 4.01
N ILE A 29 7.05 13.74 3.49
CA ILE A 29 6.51 14.75 2.57
C ILE A 29 5.70 15.78 3.34
N GLY A 30 4.81 15.33 4.22
CA GLY A 30 3.96 16.22 5.00
C GLY A 30 4.75 17.18 5.89
N SER A 31 5.89 16.75 6.44
CA SER A 31 6.78 17.64 7.21
C SER A 31 7.39 18.80 6.40
N GLN A 32 7.35 18.73 5.07
CA GLN A 32 7.86 19.78 4.19
C GLN A 32 6.81 20.85 3.90
N ILE A 33 5.54 20.60 4.22
CA ILE A 33 4.43 21.52 3.98
C ILE A 33 4.27 22.39 5.23
N THR A 34 4.51 23.70 5.08
CA THR A 34 4.56 24.65 6.20
C THR A 34 3.33 25.54 6.32
N THR A 35 2.28 25.32 5.51
CA THR A 35 1.03 26.09 5.61
C THR A 35 0.18 25.65 6.81
N SER A 36 -0.56 26.60 7.37
CA SER A 36 -1.64 26.32 8.33
C SER A 36 -2.84 25.60 7.71
N GLU A 37 -2.91 25.54 6.38
CA GLU A 37 -3.96 24.83 5.62
C GLU A 37 -3.68 23.34 5.51
N TYR A 38 -2.41 22.94 5.68
CA TYR A 38 -2.03 21.54 5.70
C TYR A 38 -2.33 20.93 7.07
N ILE A 39 -3.48 20.27 7.16
CA ILE A 39 -3.88 19.53 8.36
C ILE A 39 -3.39 18.08 8.21
N GLY A 40 -2.06 17.90 8.25
CA GLY A 40 -1.35 16.63 8.04
C GLY A 40 -1.53 15.58 9.14
N GLY A 41 -2.75 15.40 9.63
CA GLY A 41 -3.05 14.54 10.79
C GLY A 41 -4.52 14.21 10.96
N ASP A 42 -5.42 15.19 10.80
CA ASP A 42 -6.84 14.99 11.13
C ASP A 42 -7.57 14.08 10.12
N SER A 43 -7.14 14.05 8.86
CA SER A 43 -7.73 13.22 7.81
C SER A 43 -7.01 11.87 7.60
N ILE A 44 -5.85 11.67 8.24
CA ILE A 44 -5.03 10.45 8.08
C ILE A 44 -5.79 9.21 8.55
N GLY A 45 -6.55 9.30 9.65
CA GLY A 45 -7.34 8.16 10.14
C GLY A 45 -8.39 7.70 9.14
N TYR A 46 -9.10 8.64 8.51
CA TYR A 46 -10.09 8.34 7.47
C TYR A 46 -9.43 7.82 6.19
N LEU A 47 -8.35 8.45 5.75
CA LEU A 47 -7.57 8.00 4.59
C LEU A 47 -7.02 6.59 4.80
N LEU A 48 -6.45 6.31 5.97
CA LEU A 48 -5.98 4.99 6.36
C LEU A 48 -7.12 3.97 6.35
N PHE A 49 -8.28 4.32 6.88
CA PHE A 49 -9.44 3.42 6.89
C PHE A 49 -9.92 3.09 5.49
N VAL A 50 -10.14 4.12 4.64
CA VAL A 50 -10.59 3.93 3.25
C VAL A 50 -9.57 3.14 2.45
N MET A 51 -8.28 3.50 2.53
CA MET A 51 -7.22 2.78 1.83
C MET A 51 -7.13 1.33 2.31
N THR A 52 -7.20 1.09 3.61
CA THR A 52 -7.10 -0.27 4.16
C THR A 52 -8.28 -1.15 3.73
N VAL A 53 -9.52 -0.65 3.83
CA VAL A 53 -10.70 -1.45 3.50
C VAL A 53 -10.84 -1.62 1.99
N VAL A 54 -10.81 -0.54 1.21
CA VAL A 54 -11.06 -0.59 -0.24
C VAL A 54 -9.88 -1.22 -0.96
N VAL A 55 -8.66 -0.69 -0.77
CA VAL A 55 -7.47 -1.22 -1.44
C VAL A 55 -7.13 -2.59 -0.90
N GLY A 56 -7.26 -2.84 0.41
CA GLY A 56 -7.02 -4.16 0.98
C GLY A 56 -7.95 -5.24 0.42
N SER A 57 -9.23 -4.92 0.23
CA SER A 57 -10.18 -5.85 -0.41
C SER A 57 -9.80 -6.15 -1.86
N PHE A 58 -9.36 -5.14 -2.61
CA PHE A 58 -8.90 -5.31 -3.99
C PHE A 58 -7.59 -6.11 -4.07
N VAL A 59 -6.64 -5.83 -3.19
CA VAL A 59 -5.36 -6.55 -3.06
C VAL A 59 -5.61 -8.02 -2.74
N LEU A 60 -6.52 -8.32 -1.81
CA LEU A 60 -6.93 -9.70 -1.51
C LEU A 60 -7.54 -10.40 -2.73
N LEU A 61 -8.43 -9.72 -3.47
CA LEU A 61 -9.03 -10.28 -4.69
C LEU A 61 -7.94 -10.67 -5.68
N ILE A 62 -6.96 -9.79 -5.91
CA ILE A 62 -5.81 -10.08 -6.77
C ILE A 62 -4.98 -11.24 -6.23
N THR A 63 -4.71 -11.30 -4.92
CA THR A 63 -4.01 -12.43 -4.31
C THR A 63 -4.73 -13.76 -4.57
N ILE A 64 -6.06 -13.80 -4.40
CA ILE A 64 -6.87 -15.00 -4.66
C ILE A 64 -6.77 -15.40 -6.13
N LEU A 65 -6.87 -14.43 -7.05
CA LEU A 65 -6.77 -14.68 -8.50
C LEU A 65 -5.37 -15.20 -8.88
N LEU A 66 -4.30 -14.57 -8.39
CA LEU A 66 -2.93 -15.01 -8.65
C LEU A 66 -2.66 -16.40 -8.08
N HIS A 67 -3.15 -16.69 -6.88
CA HIS A 67 -3.01 -18.02 -6.30
C HIS A 67 -3.72 -19.09 -7.13
N LYS A 68 -4.92 -18.78 -7.66
CA LYS A 68 -5.71 -19.73 -8.46
C LYS A 68 -5.14 -19.95 -9.87
N PHE A 69 -4.66 -18.91 -10.53
CA PHE A 69 -4.31 -18.95 -11.95
C PHE A 69 -2.81 -18.91 -12.23
N LEU A 70 -2.02 -18.21 -11.40
CA LEU A 70 -0.63 -17.85 -11.69
C LEU A 70 0.23 -17.93 -10.43
N ASN A 71 0.37 -19.14 -9.88
CA ASN A 71 1.08 -19.36 -8.62
C ASN A 71 2.62 -19.37 -8.79
N ASN A 72 3.17 -18.28 -9.29
CA ASN A 72 4.61 -18.08 -9.49
C ASN A 72 5.07 -16.83 -8.74
N ILE A 73 6.14 -16.94 -7.96
CA ILE A 73 6.70 -15.84 -7.17
C ILE A 73 7.10 -14.63 -8.03
N ALA A 74 7.72 -14.85 -9.19
CA ALA A 74 8.15 -13.76 -10.06
C ALA A 74 6.95 -12.96 -10.59
N ILE A 75 5.87 -13.66 -10.97
CA ILE A 75 4.63 -13.02 -11.42
C ILE A 75 4.00 -12.21 -10.27
N LYS A 76 3.92 -12.77 -9.06
CA LYS A 76 3.41 -12.06 -7.89
C LYS A 76 4.20 -10.78 -7.60
N LEU A 77 5.53 -10.86 -7.61
CA LEU A 77 6.39 -9.69 -7.39
C LEU A 77 6.18 -8.60 -8.45
N ILE A 78 6.07 -8.97 -9.72
CA ILE A 78 5.80 -8.01 -10.81
C ILE A 78 4.42 -7.37 -10.63
N VAL A 79 3.37 -8.16 -10.42
CA VAL A 79 1.99 -7.67 -10.30
C VAL A 79 1.85 -6.75 -9.09
N PHE A 80 2.38 -7.14 -7.93
CA PHE A 80 2.33 -6.29 -6.73
C PHE A 80 3.26 -5.08 -6.85
N GLY A 81 4.39 -5.18 -7.55
CA GLY A 81 5.22 -4.02 -7.87
C GLY A 81 4.47 -2.98 -8.72
N CYS A 82 3.79 -3.41 -9.78
CA CYS A 82 2.95 -2.54 -10.61
C CYS A 82 1.77 -1.94 -9.82
N LEU A 83 1.12 -2.73 -8.96
CA LEU A 83 0.07 -2.22 -8.06
C LEU A 83 0.61 -1.15 -7.12
N GLY A 84 1.75 -1.40 -6.46
CA GLY A 84 2.38 -0.42 -5.59
C GLY A 84 2.76 0.86 -6.32
N TYR A 85 3.28 0.74 -7.53
CA TYR A 85 3.56 1.91 -8.38
C TYR A 85 2.29 2.72 -8.66
N GLY A 86 1.20 2.06 -9.08
CA GLY A 86 -0.08 2.72 -9.36
C GLY A 86 -0.70 3.36 -8.11
N LEU A 87 -0.70 2.65 -6.99
CA LEU A 87 -1.23 3.14 -5.71
C LEU A 87 -0.43 4.33 -5.18
N GLY A 88 0.90 4.30 -5.30
CA GLY A 88 1.74 5.41 -4.87
C GLY A 88 1.51 6.68 -5.70
N ASN A 89 1.35 6.54 -7.02
CA ASN A 89 0.97 7.66 -7.89
C ASN A 89 -0.41 8.22 -7.51
N LEU A 90 -1.38 7.33 -7.30
CA LEU A 90 -2.74 7.70 -6.92
C LEU A 90 -2.74 8.43 -5.58
N TYR A 91 -2.02 7.91 -4.59
CA TYR A 91 -1.85 8.56 -3.29
C TYR A 91 -1.24 9.95 -3.43
N ALA A 92 -0.15 10.09 -4.17
CA ALA A 92 0.50 11.38 -4.40
C ALA A 92 -0.46 12.40 -5.03
N ALA A 93 -1.19 11.99 -6.08
CA ALA A 93 -2.11 12.86 -6.79
C ALA A 93 -3.30 13.32 -5.93
N PHE A 94 -3.93 12.40 -5.18
CA PHE A 94 -5.12 12.73 -4.39
C PHE A 94 -4.80 13.41 -3.07
N HIS A 95 -3.71 13.05 -2.40
CA HIS A 95 -3.39 13.57 -1.07
C HIS A 95 -2.50 14.82 -1.11
N PHE A 96 -1.61 14.92 -2.12
CA PHE A 96 -0.68 16.03 -2.23
C PHE A 96 -0.84 16.87 -3.49
N GLY A 97 -1.78 16.57 -4.39
CA GLY A 97 -1.89 17.20 -5.73
C GLY A 97 -1.60 18.70 -5.77
N ASP A 98 -2.30 19.48 -4.95
CA ASP A 98 -2.15 20.95 -4.90
C ASP A 98 -0.83 21.40 -4.24
N PHE A 99 -0.30 20.61 -3.32
CA PHE A 99 0.95 20.85 -2.63
C PHE A 99 2.19 20.44 -3.44
N LEU A 100 2.07 19.46 -4.36
CA LEU A 100 3.18 18.96 -5.16
C LEU A 100 3.83 20.07 -5.99
N GLN A 101 3.01 20.89 -6.66
CA GLN A 101 3.50 22.01 -7.46
C GLN A 101 3.97 23.18 -6.59
N THR A 102 3.23 23.48 -5.53
CA THR A 102 3.49 24.63 -4.66
C THR A 102 4.79 24.48 -3.87
N TYR A 103 5.05 23.27 -3.35
CA TYR A 103 6.21 22.95 -2.51
C TYR A 103 7.31 22.18 -3.25
N LYS A 104 7.14 21.93 -4.56
CA LYS A 104 8.07 21.12 -5.39
C LYS A 104 8.43 19.79 -4.72
N LEU A 105 7.41 19.14 -4.15
CA LEU A 105 7.57 17.90 -3.39
C LEU A 105 7.98 16.77 -4.34
N ASN A 106 8.77 15.83 -3.83
CA ASN A 106 9.21 14.69 -4.62
C ASN A 106 8.13 13.61 -4.72
N GLU A 107 7.38 13.61 -5.82
CA GLU A 107 6.36 12.61 -6.18
C GLU A 107 6.88 11.17 -6.25
N THR A 108 8.20 10.98 -6.33
CA THR A 108 8.82 9.65 -6.35
C THR A 108 8.76 8.97 -4.97
N VAL A 109 8.66 9.75 -3.88
CA VAL A 109 8.68 9.22 -2.51
C VAL A 109 7.45 8.32 -2.21
N PRO A 110 6.19 8.74 -2.46
CA PRO A 110 5.03 7.89 -2.27
C PRO A 110 5.09 6.63 -3.15
N ILE A 111 5.56 6.78 -4.38
CA ILE A 111 5.71 5.67 -5.33
C ILE A 111 6.67 4.62 -4.78
N MET A 112 7.87 5.02 -4.34
CA MET A 112 8.86 4.09 -3.79
C MET A 112 8.34 3.38 -2.54
N ILE A 113 7.68 4.11 -1.64
CA ILE A 113 7.14 3.53 -0.40
C ILE A 113 6.04 2.51 -0.72
N TYR A 114 5.10 2.82 -1.60
CA TYR A 114 4.04 1.88 -1.96
C TYR A 114 4.53 0.68 -2.78
N VAL A 115 5.55 0.84 -3.62
CA VAL A 115 6.24 -0.29 -4.26
C VAL A 115 6.85 -1.21 -3.21
N MET A 116 7.59 -0.66 -2.23
CA MET A 116 8.17 -1.45 -1.14
C MET A 116 7.11 -2.18 -0.31
N VAL A 117 6.03 -1.50 0.09
CA VAL A 117 4.90 -2.09 0.81
C VAL A 117 4.30 -3.26 0.05
N SER A 118 4.07 -3.09 -1.26
CA SER A 118 3.44 -4.11 -2.09
C SER A 118 4.35 -5.32 -2.34
N LEU A 119 5.67 -5.10 -2.48
CA LEU A 119 6.65 -6.17 -2.58
C LEU A 119 6.77 -6.95 -1.26
N LEU A 120 6.78 -6.26 -0.11
CA LEU A 120 6.78 -6.91 1.20
C LEU A 120 5.52 -7.76 1.40
N TYR A 121 4.37 -7.26 0.96
CA TYR A 121 3.12 -8.03 0.96
C TYR A 121 3.22 -9.29 0.09
N ALA A 122 3.77 -9.18 -1.14
CA ALA A 122 3.97 -10.33 -2.02
C ALA A 122 4.91 -11.39 -1.41
N VAL A 123 5.97 -10.95 -0.74
CA VAL A 123 6.88 -11.86 0.00
C VAL A 123 6.15 -12.54 1.15
N ALA A 124 5.32 -11.81 1.90
CA ALA A 124 4.51 -12.37 2.99
C ALA A 124 3.53 -13.44 2.48
N ASP A 125 2.86 -13.20 1.34
CA ASP A 125 1.99 -14.20 0.69
C ASP A 125 2.74 -15.49 0.37
N VAL A 126 3.93 -15.40 -0.23
CA VAL A 126 4.74 -16.59 -0.55
C VAL A 126 5.17 -17.33 0.72
N ILE A 127 5.57 -16.61 1.77
CA ILE A 127 5.98 -17.23 3.04
C ILE A 127 4.80 -17.95 3.70
N LEU A 128 3.65 -17.28 3.79
CA LEU A 128 2.44 -17.85 4.40
C LEU A 128 1.90 -19.02 3.58
N GLU A 129 1.94 -18.94 2.25
CA GLU A 129 1.59 -20.05 1.38
C GLU A 129 2.47 -21.29 1.63
N LYS A 130 3.77 -21.12 1.82
CA LYS A 130 4.67 -22.25 2.13
C LYS A 130 4.41 -22.84 3.53
N LYS A 131 4.08 -22.00 4.52
CA LYS A 131 3.87 -22.43 5.92
C LYS A 131 2.48 -23.04 6.17
N LEU A 132 1.46 -22.59 5.44
CA LEU A 132 0.06 -22.97 5.66
C LEU A 132 -0.50 -23.93 4.60
N LYS A 133 0.35 -24.42 3.69
CA LYS A 133 0.09 -25.64 2.93
C LYS A 133 -0.14 -26.84 3.87
#